data_AF-A0A6P6PX37-F1
#
_entry.id   AF-A0A6P6PX37-F1
#
_cell.length_a   1.000
_cell.length_b   1.000
_cell.length_c   1.000
_cell.angle_alpha   90.00
_cell.angle_beta   90.00
_cell.angle_gamma   90.00
#
_symmetry.space_group_name_H-M   'P 1'
#
loop_
_entity.id
_entity.type
_entity.pdbx_description
1 polymer ?
#
loop_
_entity_poly.entity_id
_entity_poly.type
_entity_poly.pdbx_seq_one_letter_code
_entity_poly.pdbx_strand_id
1 'polypeptide(L)'
;MYKPSGMPPYPTQSFHFVPAFPPQDGQRPIGPVPVPHTGVEPQQAPPRPAAPAFGLITDLPLPVPTADSQSGLNGHIYKMPEIPDTFPELSEMSVSQLKDMSDQDDMLLEFFMCLPQLKQVTSDKEELVNNIVEIAKKNLQLEPQLEGKRQEMLCKYEQLTQMKSVFETKMQRQHELSESCSLSALQARLKVAAHQAEEESEETAENFLEGKTDIDDFLTSFMEKRTLCHCRRAKEEKLQQCMTVPYHTLD
;
A
#
# COMPACT_ATOMS: atom_id res chain seq x y z
N MET A 1 18.81 -52.23 23.66
CA MET A 1 19.50 -51.19 22.87
C MET A 1 18.52 -50.04 22.63
N TYR A 2 18.83 -48.86 23.16
CA TYR A 2 18.10 -47.60 22.96
C TYR A 2 18.35 -47.05 21.54
N LYS A 3 17.33 -46.44 20.91
CA LYS A 3 17.43 -45.28 19.99
C LYS A 3 16.02 -44.77 19.58
N PRO A 4 15.88 -43.50 19.15
CA PRO A 4 14.88 -42.57 19.69
C PRO A 4 13.85 -42.11 18.66
N SER A 5 12.80 -41.48 19.19
CA SER A 5 11.73 -40.73 18.51
C SER A 5 12.27 -39.52 17.76
N GLY A 6 12.00 -39.45 16.45
CA GLY A 6 12.28 -38.29 15.59
C GLY A 6 10.99 -37.51 15.29
N MET A 7 10.96 -36.23 15.65
CA MET A 7 9.95 -35.25 15.22
C MET A 7 10.02 -35.02 13.70
N PRO A 8 8.91 -34.67 13.03
CA PRO A 8 8.93 -34.31 11.61
C PRO A 8 9.58 -32.92 11.40
N PRO A 9 10.21 -32.66 10.24
CA PRO A 9 10.83 -31.37 9.95
C PRO A 9 9.79 -30.29 9.66
N TYR A 10 10.07 -29.06 10.10
CA TYR A 10 9.26 -27.87 9.81
C TYR A 10 9.25 -27.52 8.31
N PRO A 11 8.15 -26.99 7.76
CA PRO A 11 8.11 -26.52 6.38
C PRO A 11 8.89 -25.21 6.23
N THR A 12 9.76 -25.16 5.23
CA THR A 12 10.46 -23.95 4.77
C THR A 12 9.45 -22.92 4.23
N GLN A 13 9.27 -21.80 4.94
CA GLN A 13 8.56 -20.63 4.42
C GLN A 13 9.42 -19.94 3.36
N SER A 14 9.06 -20.16 2.09
CA SER A 14 9.54 -19.39 0.95
C SER A 14 8.84 -18.03 0.91
N PHE A 15 9.53 -16.97 1.34
CA PHE A 15 9.09 -15.60 1.11
C PHE A 15 9.40 -15.19 -0.33
N HIS A 16 8.36 -14.91 -1.12
CA HIS A 16 8.51 -14.30 -2.44
C HIS A 16 8.61 -12.77 -2.27
N PHE A 17 9.82 -12.23 -2.40
CA PHE A 17 10.05 -10.78 -2.52
C PHE A 17 9.70 -10.34 -3.94
N VAL A 18 8.80 -9.37 -4.08
CA VAL A 18 8.44 -8.74 -5.36
C VAL A 18 9.42 -7.57 -5.65
N PRO A 19 9.81 -7.28 -6.92
CA PRO A 19 10.84 -6.29 -7.22
C PRO A 19 10.41 -4.84 -6.91
N ALA A 20 11.40 -4.01 -6.60
CA ALA A 20 11.26 -2.59 -6.31
C ALA A 20 10.73 -1.78 -7.51
N PHE A 21 9.89 -0.77 -7.21
CA PHE A 21 9.44 0.26 -8.16
C PHE A 21 10.60 1.17 -8.63
N PRO A 22 10.48 1.82 -9.82
CA PRO A 22 11.57 2.57 -10.43
C PRO A 22 11.88 3.90 -9.73
N PRO A 23 13.11 4.43 -9.84
CA PRO A 23 13.51 5.66 -9.16
C PRO A 23 12.86 6.89 -9.81
N GLN A 24 12.35 7.80 -8.97
CA GLN A 24 11.97 9.15 -9.37
C GLN A 24 13.23 9.99 -9.60
N ASP A 25 13.31 10.61 -10.78
CA ASP A 25 14.38 11.51 -11.19
C ASP A 25 14.38 12.83 -10.41
N GLY A 26 15.60 13.27 -10.06
CA GLY A 26 16.07 14.66 -10.03
C GLY A 26 15.28 15.71 -9.25
N GLN A 27 15.83 16.12 -8.08
CA GLN A 27 16.56 17.39 -7.93
C GLN A 27 16.87 17.68 -6.44
N ARG A 28 18.17 17.64 -6.09
CA ARG A 28 18.71 18.25 -4.86
C ARG A 28 18.76 19.78 -5.00
N PRO A 29 18.73 20.50 -3.87
CA PRO A 29 19.80 21.46 -3.61
C PRO A 29 20.68 21.01 -2.45
N ILE A 30 21.98 21.01 -2.71
CA ILE A 30 23.06 20.75 -1.74
C ILE A 30 23.24 22.00 -0.88
N GLY A 31 23.03 21.89 0.43
CA GLY A 31 23.44 22.89 1.43
C GLY A 31 24.79 22.52 2.05
N PRO A 32 25.63 23.51 2.44
CA PRO A 32 27.03 23.27 2.77
C PRO A 32 27.22 22.58 4.13
N VAL A 33 28.15 21.63 4.14
CA VAL A 33 28.68 20.97 5.35
C VAL A 33 29.58 21.94 6.11
N PRO A 34 29.44 22.09 7.44
CA PRO A 34 30.50 22.62 8.28
C PRO A 34 31.30 21.46 8.90
N VAL A 35 32.60 21.43 8.61
CA VAL A 35 33.66 20.82 9.44
C VAL A 35 34.52 21.97 9.99
N PRO A 36 35.39 21.82 11.01
CA PRO A 36 35.57 20.72 11.98
C PRO A 36 35.72 21.24 13.45
N HIS A 37 35.79 20.36 14.46
CA HIS A 37 36.91 20.41 15.42
C HIS A 37 37.12 19.07 16.13
N THR A 38 38.40 18.75 16.28
CA THR A 38 39.05 17.61 16.90
C THR A 38 38.94 17.65 18.43
N GLY A 39 38.69 16.50 19.07
CA GLY A 39 39.06 16.30 20.47
C GLY A 39 38.27 15.24 21.24
N VAL A 40 38.96 14.14 21.54
CA VAL A 40 38.80 13.26 22.72
C VAL A 40 37.65 12.23 22.70
N GLU A 41 38.03 10.98 22.44
CA GLU A 41 37.32 9.74 22.81
C GLU A 41 37.29 9.59 24.35
N PRO A 42 36.26 8.96 24.96
CA PRO A 42 36.44 7.54 25.25
C PRO A 42 35.16 6.66 25.21
N GLN A 43 35.43 5.38 24.93
CA GLN A 43 34.72 4.16 25.35
C GLN A 43 33.45 3.73 24.62
N GLN A 44 33.70 2.74 23.77
CA GLN A 44 32.84 1.88 22.98
C GLN A 44 31.89 1.03 23.87
N ALA A 45 30.58 1.28 23.75
CA ALA A 45 29.55 0.34 24.18
C ALA A 45 29.13 -0.55 22.98
N PRO A 46 28.81 -1.84 23.17
CA PRO A 46 28.41 -2.71 22.06
C PRO A 46 27.10 -2.21 21.42
N PRO A 47 26.96 -2.29 20.09
CA PRO A 47 25.76 -1.82 19.41
C PRO A 47 24.58 -2.70 19.83
N ARG A 48 23.55 -2.09 20.43
CA ARG A 48 22.27 -2.78 20.65
C ARG A 48 21.70 -3.18 19.28
N PRO A 49 21.15 -4.40 19.13
CA PRO A 49 20.53 -4.80 17.87
C PRO A 49 19.39 -3.83 17.56
N ALA A 50 19.41 -3.25 16.36
CA ALA A 50 18.31 -2.46 15.84
C ALA A 50 17.06 -3.34 15.77
N ALA A 51 15.93 -2.81 16.26
CA ALA A 51 14.64 -3.47 16.10
C ALA A 51 14.34 -3.67 14.60
N PRO A 52 13.71 -4.79 14.20
CA PRO A 52 13.41 -5.08 12.81
C PRO A 52 12.52 -3.98 12.22
N ALA A 53 13.05 -3.28 11.21
CA ALA A 53 12.36 -2.19 10.53
C ALA A 53 11.33 -2.76 9.54
N PHE A 54 10.13 -3.07 10.02
CA PHE A 54 8.96 -3.21 9.15
C PHE A 54 8.18 -1.89 9.15
N GLY A 55 8.06 -1.28 7.97
CA GLY A 55 7.16 -0.15 7.73
C GLY A 55 7.55 1.14 8.46
N LEU A 56 8.69 1.74 8.10
CA LEU A 56 9.01 3.09 8.55
C LEU A 56 7.94 4.07 8.04
N ILE A 57 7.13 4.56 8.97
CA ILE A 57 6.51 5.88 8.87
C ILE A 57 7.68 6.86 9.08
N THR A 58 8.46 7.13 8.04
CA THR A 58 9.65 8.00 8.10
C THR A 58 9.32 9.48 8.37
N ASP A 59 8.05 9.85 8.29
CA ASP A 59 7.60 11.25 8.37
C ASP A 59 6.71 11.57 9.57
N LEU A 60 6.80 10.79 10.66
CA LEU A 60 6.31 11.30 11.93
C LEU A 60 7.44 12.12 12.56
N PRO A 61 7.32 13.46 12.67
CA PRO A 61 8.29 14.23 13.42
C PRO A 61 8.26 13.73 14.86
N LEU A 62 9.22 12.90 15.23
CA LEU A 62 9.49 12.61 16.63
C LEU A 62 9.80 13.98 17.26
N PRO A 63 9.07 14.42 18.29
CA PRO A 63 9.37 15.69 18.93
C PRO A 63 10.72 15.52 19.64
N VAL A 64 11.79 15.88 18.96
CA VAL A 64 13.09 16.05 19.59
C VAL A 64 12.98 17.34 20.41
N PRO A 65 13.23 17.32 21.72
CA PRO A 65 13.25 18.53 22.53
C PRO A 65 14.33 19.48 21.97
N THR A 66 13.89 20.49 21.21
CA THR A 66 14.71 21.65 20.91
C THR A 66 14.63 22.58 22.11
N ALA A 67 15.76 23.16 22.49
CA ALA A 67 15.97 23.85 23.78
C ALA A 67 14.98 24.99 24.10
N ASP A 68 14.21 25.46 23.12
CA ASP A 68 13.26 26.58 23.26
C ASP A 68 11.79 26.16 23.40
N SER A 69 11.48 24.86 23.38
CA SER A 69 10.12 24.35 23.60
C SER A 69 9.91 23.96 25.07
N GLN A 70 9.39 24.87 25.88
CA GLN A 70 8.92 24.54 27.26
C GLN A 70 7.72 23.55 27.26
N SER A 71 7.27 23.09 26.11
CA SER A 71 6.27 22.03 25.95
C SER A 71 6.95 20.67 25.91
N GLY A 72 6.90 19.93 27.02
CA GLY A 72 7.33 18.54 27.08
C GLY A 72 6.58 17.64 26.11
N LEU A 73 7.18 16.51 25.76
CA LEU A 73 6.56 15.44 24.96
C LEU A 73 5.20 15.06 25.58
N ASN A 74 4.14 15.11 24.78
CA ASN A 74 2.73 14.90 25.20
C ASN A 74 2.15 15.96 26.16
N GLY A 75 2.65 17.19 26.15
CA GLY A 75 2.04 18.30 26.89
C GLY A 75 2.25 18.27 28.40
N HIS A 76 3.04 17.32 28.92
CA HIS A 76 3.44 17.30 30.31
C HIS A 76 4.56 18.32 30.56
N ILE A 77 4.21 19.41 31.23
CA ILE A 77 5.16 20.39 31.76
C ILE A 77 5.36 20.04 33.24
N TYR A 78 6.50 19.43 33.57
CA TYR A 78 6.86 19.23 34.97
C TYR A 78 7.07 20.58 35.66
N LYS A 79 6.48 20.76 36.85
CA LYS A 79 6.64 21.94 37.68
C LYS A 79 7.49 21.58 38.89
N MET A 80 8.71 22.13 38.93
CA MET A 80 9.61 21.91 40.05
C MET A 80 9.05 22.55 41.33
N PRO A 81 9.11 21.88 42.50
CA PRO A 81 8.84 22.49 43.79
C PRO A 81 9.77 23.68 44.04
N GLU A 82 9.28 24.72 44.71
CA GLU A 82 10.10 25.86 45.12
C GLU A 82 11.16 25.43 46.13
N ILE A 83 12.41 25.83 45.91
CA ILE A 83 13.53 25.54 46.81
C ILE A 83 13.43 26.48 48.03
N PRO A 84 13.42 25.96 49.27
CA PRO A 84 13.39 26.81 50.44
C PRO A 84 14.66 27.63 50.58
N ASP A 85 14.52 28.91 50.91
CA ASP A 85 15.65 29.79 51.24
C ASP A 85 16.14 29.60 52.70
N THR A 86 15.37 28.86 53.51
CA THR A 86 15.67 28.59 54.93
C THR A 86 15.26 27.18 55.33
N PHE A 87 16.00 26.59 56.28
CA PHE A 87 15.75 25.25 56.84
C PHE A 87 15.51 25.34 58.36
N PRO A 88 14.25 25.60 58.80
CA PRO A 88 13.93 25.74 60.22
C PRO A 88 14.36 24.55 61.07
N GLU A 89 14.34 23.35 60.51
CA GLU A 89 14.68 22.09 61.19
C GLU A 89 16.15 22.06 61.65
N LEU A 90 17.04 22.76 60.94
CA LEU A 90 18.45 22.87 61.33
C LEU A 90 18.64 23.81 62.54
N SER A 91 17.72 24.75 62.76
CA SER A 91 17.79 25.69 63.89
C SER A 91 17.44 25.04 65.24
N GLU A 92 16.76 23.89 65.21
CA GLU A 92 16.40 23.10 66.39
C GLU A 92 17.47 22.06 66.78
N MET A 93 18.52 21.90 65.96
CA MET A 93 19.61 20.94 66.21
C MET A 93 20.72 21.53 67.07
N SER A 94 21.39 20.66 67.84
CA SER A 94 22.56 21.04 68.66
C SER A 94 23.82 21.26 67.81
N VAL A 95 24.77 22.05 68.33
CA VAL A 95 26.05 22.34 67.64
C VAL A 95 26.86 21.07 67.34
N SER A 96 26.81 20.06 68.21
CA SER A 96 27.46 18.77 67.95
C SER A 96 26.79 18.03 66.79
N GLN A 97 25.45 17.98 66.74
CA GLN A 97 24.72 17.35 65.63
C GLN A 97 24.96 18.06 64.29
N LEU A 98 24.98 19.39 64.29
CA LEU A 98 25.30 20.17 63.09
C LEU A 98 26.75 19.95 62.63
N LYS A 99 27.69 19.83 63.57
CA LYS A 99 29.09 19.50 63.26
C LYS A 99 29.20 18.08 62.70
N ASP A 100 28.56 17.12 63.33
CA ASP A 100 28.55 15.73 62.88
C ASP A 100 27.93 15.62 61.47
N MET A 101 26.83 16.33 61.18
CA MET A 101 26.23 16.42 59.85
C MET A 101 27.12 17.13 58.83
N SER A 102 27.89 18.15 59.26
CA SER A 102 28.86 18.83 58.39
C SER A 102 30.08 17.96 58.07
N ASP A 103 30.47 17.08 58.99
CA ASP A 103 31.65 16.22 58.87
C ASP A 103 31.30 14.87 58.19
N GLN A 104 30.01 14.52 58.07
CA GLN A 104 29.53 13.28 57.46
C GLN A 104 28.45 13.51 56.40
N ASP A 105 28.83 13.39 55.13
CA ASP A 105 27.94 13.60 53.96
C ASP A 105 26.70 12.69 53.97
N ASP A 106 26.80 11.47 54.52
CA ASP A 106 25.68 10.53 54.58
C ASP A 106 24.54 11.03 55.51
N MET A 107 24.88 11.64 56.65
CA MET A 107 23.89 12.21 57.57
C MET A 107 23.24 13.47 56.97
N LEU A 108 24.02 14.25 56.23
CA LEU A 108 23.51 15.40 55.50
C LEU A 108 22.55 14.97 54.37
N LEU A 109 22.90 13.91 53.64
CA LEU A 109 22.06 13.34 52.58
C LEU A 109 20.74 12.79 53.13
N GLU A 110 20.78 12.10 54.28
CA GLU A 110 19.57 11.59 54.95
C GLU A 110 18.62 12.73 55.36
N PHE A 111 19.16 13.85 55.84
CA PHE A 111 18.38 15.06 56.11
C PHE A 111 17.75 15.62 54.83
N PHE A 112 18.51 15.74 53.73
CA PHE A 112 17.96 16.20 52.45
C PHE A 112 16.84 15.29 51.93
N MET A 113 16.98 13.97 52.06
CA MET A 113 15.94 13.00 51.70
C MET A 113 14.66 13.17 52.52
N CYS A 114 14.75 13.77 53.71
CA CYS A 114 13.59 14.06 54.54
C CYS A 114 12.83 15.33 54.13
N LEU A 115 13.46 16.24 53.36
CA LEU A 115 12.85 17.50 52.96
C LEU A 115 11.58 17.30 52.10
N PRO A 116 10.53 18.10 52.33
CA PRO A 116 9.28 17.99 51.56
C PRO A 116 9.50 18.12 50.05
N GLN A 117 10.41 18.99 49.63
CA GLN A 117 10.68 19.25 48.20
C GLN A 117 11.32 18.04 47.54
N LEU A 118 12.33 17.42 48.17
CA LEU A 118 13.01 16.27 47.57
C LEU A 118 12.10 15.03 47.57
N LYS A 119 11.25 14.87 48.59
CA LYS A 119 10.19 13.85 48.61
C LYS A 119 9.20 14.06 47.47
N GLN A 120 8.77 15.31 47.22
CA GLN A 120 7.88 15.65 46.11
C GLN A 120 8.53 15.31 44.77
N VAL A 121 9.76 15.77 44.51
CA VAL A 121 10.49 15.44 43.26
C VAL A 121 10.63 13.94 43.05
N THR A 122 10.92 13.19 44.12
CA THR A 122 11.05 11.73 44.05
C THR A 122 9.71 11.07 43.71
N SER A 123 8.63 11.50 44.34
CA SER A 123 7.27 11.04 44.05
C SER A 123 6.85 11.37 42.61
N ASP A 124 7.08 12.59 42.16
CA ASP A 124 6.73 13.04 40.80
C ASP A 124 7.50 12.24 39.74
N LYS A 125 8.78 11.94 40.01
CA LYS A 125 9.59 11.06 39.15
C LYS A 125 8.98 9.66 39.05
N GLU A 126 8.58 9.08 40.17
CA GLU A 126 7.97 7.75 40.20
C GLU A 126 6.63 7.72 39.47
N GLU A 127 5.78 8.73 39.68
CA GLU A 127 4.52 8.88 38.95
C GLU A 127 4.76 9.00 37.44
N LEU A 128 5.70 9.84 37.02
CA LEU A 128 6.04 10.02 35.61
C LEU A 128 6.56 8.72 34.99
N VAL A 129 7.44 7.98 35.69
CA VAL A 129 7.93 6.68 35.23
C VAL A 129 6.78 5.69 35.07
N ASN A 130 5.87 5.62 36.05
CA ASN A 130 4.69 4.76 35.97
C ASN A 130 3.80 5.14 34.78
N ASN A 131 3.53 6.42 34.57
CA ASN A 131 2.76 6.92 33.44
C ASN A 131 3.40 6.56 32.09
N ILE A 132 4.72 6.73 31.95
CA ILE A 132 5.46 6.36 30.74
C ILE A 132 5.33 4.85 30.48
N VAL A 133 5.49 4.02 31.52
CA VAL A 133 5.38 2.56 31.41
C VAL A 133 3.97 2.14 31.00
N GLU A 134 2.94 2.73 31.59
CA GLU A 134 1.54 2.42 31.24
C GLU A 134 1.20 2.82 29.80
N ILE A 135 1.66 3.98 29.33
CA ILE A 135 1.50 4.39 27.92
C ILE A 135 2.24 3.42 27.00
N ALA A 136 3.48 3.05 27.33
CA ALA A 136 4.26 2.12 26.53
C ALA A 136 3.58 0.75 26.42
N LYS A 137 3.04 0.22 27.53
CA LYS A 137 2.25 -1.02 27.52
C LYS A 137 1.01 -0.90 26.66
N LYS A 138 0.27 0.21 26.76
CA LYS A 138 -0.92 0.45 25.95
C LYS A 138 -0.57 0.50 24.46
N ASN A 139 0.52 1.18 24.09
CA ASN A 139 0.98 1.23 22.70
C ASN A 139 1.32 -0.17 22.17
N LEU A 140 2.04 -0.97 22.96
CA LEU A 140 2.37 -2.36 22.60
C LEU A 140 1.13 -3.24 22.44
N GLN A 141 0.08 -3.02 23.24
CA GLN A 141 -1.21 -3.73 23.11
C GLN A 141 -2.02 -3.31 21.88
N LEU A 142 -1.87 -2.07 21.42
CA LEU A 142 -2.57 -1.54 20.24
C LEU A 142 -1.89 -1.94 18.93
N GLU A 143 -0.58 -2.15 18.93
CA GLU A 143 0.21 -2.56 17.77
C GLU A 143 -0.41 -3.74 16.98
N PRO A 144 -0.72 -4.91 17.58
CA PRO A 144 -1.28 -6.04 16.84
C PRO A 144 -2.68 -5.75 16.26
N GLN A 145 -3.47 -4.91 16.92
CA GLN A 145 -4.80 -4.53 16.43
C GLN A 145 -4.71 -3.59 15.22
N LEU A 146 -3.78 -2.62 15.27
CA LEU A 146 -3.52 -1.71 14.17
C LEU A 146 -2.96 -2.47 12.96
N GLU A 147 -2.00 -3.36 13.19
CA GLU A 147 -1.41 -4.17 12.12
C GLU A 147 -2.45 -5.14 11.52
N GLY A 148 -3.31 -5.74 12.34
CA GLY A 148 -4.41 -6.57 11.86
C GLY A 148 -5.37 -5.81 10.94
N LYS A 149 -5.78 -4.59 11.34
CA LYS A 149 -6.63 -3.73 10.50
C LYS A 149 -5.93 -3.26 9.23
N ARG A 150 -4.63 -2.95 9.31
CA ARG A 150 -3.81 -2.60 8.15
C ARG A 150 -3.79 -3.77 7.14
N GLN A 151 -3.53 -4.99 7.61
CA GLN A 151 -3.48 -6.17 6.76
C GLN A 151 -4.84 -6.48 6.13
N GLU A 152 -5.95 -6.34 6.89
CA GLU A 152 -7.31 -6.49 6.35
C GLU A 152 -7.60 -5.48 5.23
N MET A 153 -7.20 -4.21 5.42
CA MET A 153 -7.34 -3.17 4.42
C MET A 153 -6.56 -3.48 3.14
N LEU A 154 -5.30 -3.92 3.28
CA LEU A 154 -4.48 -4.32 2.13
C LEU A 154 -5.10 -5.49 1.36
N CYS A 155 -5.59 -6.51 2.07
CA CYS A 155 -6.27 -7.66 1.46
C CYS A 155 -7.56 -7.26 0.70
N LYS A 156 -8.38 -6.37 1.28
CA LYS A 156 -9.58 -5.86 0.60
C LYS A 156 -9.23 -5.02 -0.63
N TYR A 157 -8.17 -4.21 -0.53
CA TYR A 157 -7.71 -3.39 -1.64
C TYR A 157 -7.19 -4.24 -2.80
N GLU A 158 -6.45 -5.32 -2.52
CA GLU A 158 -5.99 -6.27 -3.53
C GLU A 158 -7.18 -6.96 -4.22
N GLN A 159 -8.16 -7.46 -3.46
CA GLN A 159 -9.38 -8.06 -4.00
C GLN A 159 -10.14 -7.08 -4.90
N LEU A 160 -10.33 -5.85 -4.45
CA LEU A 160 -10.98 -4.79 -5.24
C LEU A 160 -10.24 -4.56 -6.56
N THR A 161 -8.92 -4.45 -6.51
CA THR A 161 -8.07 -4.22 -7.69
C THR A 161 -8.19 -5.37 -8.69
N GLN A 162 -8.18 -6.62 -8.21
CA GLN A 162 -8.38 -7.79 -9.05
C GLN A 162 -9.78 -7.80 -9.68
N MET A 163 -10.82 -7.56 -8.90
CA MET A 163 -12.21 -7.53 -9.40
C MET A 163 -12.40 -6.42 -10.44
N LYS A 164 -11.82 -5.23 -10.22
CA LYS A 164 -11.85 -4.12 -11.16
C LYS A 164 -11.18 -4.49 -12.49
N SER A 165 -10.01 -5.11 -12.45
CA SER A 165 -9.31 -5.57 -13.66
C SER A 165 -10.13 -6.60 -14.45
N VAL A 166 -10.73 -7.57 -13.76
CA VAL A 166 -11.60 -8.57 -14.39
C VAL A 166 -12.85 -7.92 -14.99
N PHE A 167 -13.45 -6.96 -14.29
CA PHE A 167 -14.62 -6.22 -14.78
C PHE A 167 -14.27 -5.42 -16.04
N GLU A 168 -13.19 -4.64 -16.02
CA GLU A 168 -12.72 -3.84 -17.16
C GLU A 168 -12.44 -4.72 -18.37
N THR A 169 -11.78 -5.87 -18.17
CA THR A 169 -11.54 -6.85 -19.25
C THR A 169 -12.85 -7.38 -19.84
N LYS A 170 -13.83 -7.73 -19.00
CA LYS A 170 -15.14 -8.21 -19.46
C LYS A 170 -15.93 -7.12 -20.18
N MET A 171 -15.88 -5.89 -19.67
CA MET A 171 -16.54 -4.74 -20.26
C MET A 171 -15.95 -4.42 -21.64
N GLN A 172 -14.61 -4.42 -21.77
CA GLN A 172 -13.93 -4.24 -23.04
C GLN A 172 -14.32 -5.33 -24.04
N ARG A 173 -14.32 -6.61 -23.60
CA ARG A 173 -14.73 -7.72 -24.46
C ARG A 173 -16.19 -7.62 -24.91
N GLN A 174 -17.07 -7.21 -24.01
CA GLN A 174 -18.47 -6.96 -24.34
C GLN A 174 -18.60 -5.86 -25.39
N HIS A 175 -17.87 -4.75 -25.24
CA HIS A 175 -17.88 -3.64 -26.20
C HIS A 175 -17.44 -4.10 -27.59
N GLU A 176 -16.32 -4.82 -27.69
CA GLU A 176 -15.82 -5.36 -28.96
C GLU A 176 -16.84 -6.30 -29.64
N LEU A 177 -17.49 -7.17 -28.86
CA LEU A 177 -18.52 -8.06 -29.37
C LEU A 177 -19.75 -7.27 -29.81
N SER A 178 -20.16 -6.25 -29.06
CA SER A 178 -21.28 -5.38 -29.40
C SER A 178 -21.03 -4.64 -30.72
N GLU A 179 -19.81 -4.12 -30.92
CA GLU A 179 -19.45 -3.44 -32.16
C GLU A 179 -19.35 -4.39 -33.34
N SER A 180 -18.65 -5.51 -33.19
CA SER A 180 -18.44 -6.49 -34.27
C SER A 180 -19.72 -7.24 -34.65
N CYS A 181 -20.63 -7.48 -33.70
CA CYS A 181 -21.94 -8.08 -33.94
C CYS A 181 -23.05 -7.04 -34.14
N SER A 182 -22.72 -5.75 -34.22
CA SER A 182 -23.71 -4.72 -34.53
C SER A 182 -24.38 -5.01 -35.89
N LEU A 183 -25.65 -4.61 -36.02
CA LEU A 183 -26.41 -4.81 -37.27
C LEU A 183 -25.70 -4.13 -38.45
N SER A 184 -25.12 -2.94 -38.22
CA SER A 184 -24.33 -2.23 -39.23
C SER A 184 -23.07 -3.00 -39.64
N ALA A 185 -22.30 -3.53 -38.68
CA ALA A 185 -21.11 -4.33 -39.00
C ALA A 185 -21.47 -5.63 -39.73
N LEU A 186 -22.56 -6.29 -39.34
CA LEU A 186 -23.06 -7.49 -40.02
C LEU A 186 -23.53 -7.17 -41.44
N GLN A 187 -24.25 -6.06 -41.63
CA GLN A 187 -24.69 -5.60 -42.94
C GLN A 187 -23.51 -5.31 -43.86
N ALA A 188 -22.51 -4.58 -43.37
CA ALA A 188 -21.30 -4.29 -44.14
C ALA A 188 -20.60 -5.59 -44.58
N ARG A 189 -20.46 -6.58 -43.67
CA ARG A 189 -19.90 -7.89 -44.02
C ARG A 189 -20.73 -8.65 -45.05
N LEU A 190 -22.06 -8.62 -44.94
CA LEU A 190 -22.94 -9.23 -45.93
C LEU A 190 -22.79 -8.59 -47.30
N LYS A 191 -22.68 -7.26 -47.36
CA LYS A 191 -22.47 -6.51 -48.60
C LYS A 191 -21.15 -6.89 -49.29
N VAL A 192 -20.05 -6.92 -48.53
CA VAL A 192 -18.75 -7.36 -49.04
C VAL A 192 -18.81 -8.82 -49.52
N ALA A 193 -19.39 -9.72 -48.74
CA ALA A 193 -19.48 -11.14 -49.11
C ALA A 193 -20.42 -11.39 -50.30
N ALA A 194 -21.41 -10.52 -50.54
CA ALA A 194 -22.28 -10.60 -51.71
C ALA A 194 -21.54 -10.14 -52.98
N HIS A 195 -20.76 -9.06 -52.89
CA HIS A 195 -19.89 -8.57 -53.96
C HIS A 195 -18.83 -9.61 -54.33
N GLN A 196 -18.15 -10.18 -53.33
CA GLN A 196 -17.16 -11.22 -53.56
C GLN A 196 -17.74 -12.44 -54.30
N ALA A 197 -18.95 -12.88 -53.93
CA ALA A 197 -19.61 -13.99 -54.62
C ALA A 197 -20.05 -13.64 -56.06
N GLU A 198 -20.29 -12.34 -56.34
CA GLU A 198 -20.56 -11.86 -57.69
C GLU A 198 -19.29 -11.89 -58.54
N GLU A 199 -18.19 -11.32 -58.04
CA GLU A 199 -16.88 -11.35 -58.71
C GLU A 199 -16.41 -12.78 -58.98
N GLU A 200 -16.54 -13.69 -57.99
CA GLU A 200 -16.23 -15.09 -58.17
C GLU A 200 -17.10 -15.77 -59.25
N SER A 201 -18.35 -15.32 -59.41
CA SER A 201 -19.24 -15.85 -60.45
C SER A 201 -18.89 -15.31 -61.85
N GLU A 202 -18.41 -14.06 -61.92
CA GLU A 202 -17.89 -13.45 -63.14
C GLU A 202 -16.61 -14.17 -63.58
N GLU A 203 -15.68 -14.41 -62.66
CA GLU A 203 -14.46 -15.19 -62.91
C GLU A 203 -14.78 -16.60 -63.43
N THR A 204 -15.78 -17.28 -62.84
CA THR A 204 -16.24 -18.59 -63.35
C THR A 204 -16.79 -18.49 -64.78
N ALA A 205 -17.52 -17.42 -65.11
CA ALA A 205 -18.02 -17.20 -66.46
C ALA A 205 -16.89 -16.91 -67.46
N GLU A 206 -15.91 -16.09 -67.08
CA GLU A 206 -14.73 -15.80 -67.89
C GLU A 206 -13.92 -17.06 -68.18
N ASN A 207 -13.65 -17.88 -67.16
CA ASN A 207 -12.92 -19.14 -67.33
C ASN A 207 -13.63 -20.11 -68.30
N PHE A 208 -14.97 -20.16 -68.27
CA PHE A 208 -15.73 -20.95 -69.24
C PHE A 208 -15.62 -20.40 -70.66
N LEU A 209 -15.72 -19.08 -70.85
CA LEU A 209 -15.58 -18.42 -72.17
C LEU A 209 -14.18 -18.61 -72.77
N GLU A 210 -13.16 -18.71 -71.92
CA GLU A 210 -11.78 -19.00 -72.32
C GLU A 210 -11.53 -20.50 -72.56
N GLY A 211 -12.53 -21.36 -72.34
CA GLY A 211 -12.43 -22.81 -72.54
C GLY A 211 -11.61 -23.54 -71.46
N LYS A 212 -11.40 -22.91 -70.28
CA LYS A 212 -10.65 -23.50 -69.15
C LYS A 212 -11.49 -24.45 -68.30
N THR A 213 -12.81 -24.42 -68.43
CA THR A 213 -13.77 -25.24 -67.67
C THR A 213 -14.80 -25.82 -68.63
N ASP A 214 -15.23 -27.06 -68.40
CA ASP A 214 -16.30 -27.66 -69.18
C ASP A 214 -17.69 -27.14 -68.78
N ILE A 215 -18.71 -27.53 -69.53
CA ILE A 215 -20.06 -27.01 -69.35
C ILE A 215 -20.72 -27.48 -68.05
N ASP A 216 -20.45 -28.71 -67.61
CA ASP A 216 -21.11 -29.29 -66.43
C ASP A 216 -20.54 -28.68 -65.15
N ASP A 217 -19.21 -28.51 -65.10
CA ASP A 217 -18.51 -27.83 -64.01
C ASP A 217 -18.85 -26.34 -63.95
N PHE A 218 -18.92 -25.68 -65.11
CA PHE A 218 -19.35 -24.28 -65.19
C PHE A 218 -20.76 -24.10 -64.63
N LEU A 219 -21.74 -24.87 -65.11
CA LEU A 219 -23.14 -24.75 -64.68
C LEU A 219 -23.26 -24.96 -63.17
N THR A 220 -22.57 -25.96 -62.63
CA THR A 220 -22.59 -26.25 -61.20
C THR A 220 -22.02 -25.09 -60.37
N SER A 221 -20.79 -24.67 -60.67
CA SER A 221 -20.11 -23.61 -59.90
C SER A 221 -20.76 -22.24 -60.06
N PHE A 222 -21.18 -21.89 -61.28
CA PHE A 222 -21.81 -20.61 -61.57
C PHE A 222 -23.17 -20.49 -60.87
N MET A 223 -24.00 -21.55 -60.94
CA MET A 223 -25.30 -21.55 -60.25
C MET A 223 -25.14 -21.49 -58.73
N GLU A 224 -24.15 -22.19 -58.17
CA GLU A 224 -23.85 -22.11 -56.74
C GLU A 224 -23.48 -20.68 -56.33
N LYS A 225 -22.50 -20.06 -57.00
CA LYS A 225 -22.02 -18.70 -56.67
C LYS A 225 -23.09 -17.63 -56.88
N ARG A 226 -23.86 -17.69 -57.96
CA ARG A 226 -24.98 -16.76 -58.22
C ARG A 226 -26.09 -16.92 -57.19
N THR A 227 -26.45 -18.15 -56.83
CA THR A 227 -27.44 -18.40 -55.78
C THR A 227 -26.96 -17.83 -54.45
N LEU A 228 -25.69 -18.03 -54.10
CA LEU A 228 -25.09 -17.50 -52.88
C LEU A 228 -25.07 -15.96 -52.86
N CYS A 229 -24.68 -15.32 -53.97
CA CYS A 229 -24.72 -13.86 -54.14
C CYS A 229 -26.13 -13.31 -53.90
N HIS A 230 -27.13 -13.85 -54.61
CA HIS A 230 -28.53 -13.43 -54.48
C HIS A 230 -29.08 -13.64 -53.05
N CYS A 231 -28.77 -14.78 -52.43
CA CYS A 231 -29.15 -15.04 -51.05
C CYS A 231 -28.53 -14.03 -50.07
N ARG A 232 -27.26 -13.66 -50.27
CA ARG A 232 -26.57 -12.67 -49.42
C ARG A 232 -27.15 -11.26 -49.61
N ARG A 233 -27.43 -10.83 -50.84
CA ARG A 233 -28.14 -9.56 -51.12
C ARG A 233 -29.51 -9.51 -50.48
N ALA A 234 -30.34 -10.55 -50.65
CA ALA A 234 -31.67 -10.58 -50.06
C ALA A 234 -31.62 -10.50 -48.53
N LYS A 235 -30.65 -11.15 -47.89
CA LYS A 235 -30.43 -11.06 -46.43
C LYS A 235 -29.96 -9.67 -46.00
N GLU A 236 -29.09 -9.03 -46.78
CA GLU A 236 -28.60 -7.67 -46.54
C GLU A 236 -29.73 -6.63 -46.64
N GLU A 237 -30.54 -6.69 -47.71
CA GLU A 237 -31.72 -5.84 -47.89
C GLU A 237 -32.74 -6.05 -46.75
N LYS A 238 -32.97 -7.29 -46.34
CA LYS A 238 -33.87 -7.59 -45.23
C LYS A 238 -33.36 -7.01 -43.91
N LEU A 239 -32.04 -7.10 -43.67
CA LEU A 239 -31.40 -6.51 -42.51
C LEU A 239 -31.49 -4.98 -42.53
N GLN A 240 -31.26 -4.34 -43.69
CA GLN A 240 -31.42 -2.90 -43.88
C GLN A 240 -32.85 -2.45 -43.58
N GLN A 241 -33.87 -3.20 -44.01
CA GLN A 241 -35.27 -2.91 -43.66
C GLN A 241 -35.49 -2.94 -42.15
N CYS A 242 -35.00 -3.96 -41.44
CA CYS A 242 -35.13 -4.04 -39.99
C CYS A 242 -34.42 -2.89 -39.26
N MET A 243 -33.36 -2.32 -39.84
CA MET A 243 -32.64 -1.18 -39.28
C MET A 243 -33.34 0.17 -39.57
N THR A 244 -33.98 0.29 -40.74
CA THR A 244 -34.64 1.52 -41.20
C THR A 244 -36.07 1.65 -40.69
N VAL A 245 -36.74 0.55 -40.33
CA VAL A 245 -38.07 0.57 -39.71
C VAL A 245 -37.85 0.72 -38.20
N PRO A 246 -37.92 1.94 -37.61
CA PRO A 246 -37.91 2.05 -36.16
C PRO A 246 -39.25 1.50 -35.65
N TYR A 247 -39.34 1.24 -34.35
CA TYR A 247 -40.56 0.88 -33.64
C TYR A 247 -41.72 1.89 -33.84
N HIS A 248 -42.36 1.90 -35.01
CA HIS A 248 -43.59 2.64 -35.32
C HIS A 248 -44.73 1.64 -35.51
N THR A 249 -45.06 0.87 -34.49
CA THR A 249 -46.42 0.32 -34.30
C THR A 249 -46.59 -0.12 -32.85
N LEU A 250 -46.75 0.84 -31.93
CA LEU A 250 -47.46 0.63 -30.67
C LEU A 250 -48.10 1.98 -30.31
N ASP A 251 -49.24 2.27 -30.94
CA ASP A 251 -50.32 3.12 -30.41
C ASP A 251 -51.50 2.20 -30.11
#